data_AF-A0A7J6TG04-F1
#
_entry.id   AF-A0A7J6TG04-F1
#
_cell.length_a   1.000
_cell.length_b   1.000
_cell.length_c   1.000
_cell.angle_alpha   90.00
_cell.angle_beta   90.00
_cell.angle_gamma   90.00
#
_symmetry.space_group_name_H-M   'P 1'
#
loop_
_entity.id
_entity.type
_entity.pdbx_description
1 polymer ?
#
loop_
_entity_poly.entity_id
_entity_poly.type
_entity_poly.pdbx_seq_one_letter_code
_entity_poly.pdbx_strand_id
1 'polypeptide(L)'
;MSSNQQQQQEEEHKSPSTTPSTSAYSLDDDTHIQQTPVLLLVDFDKEVDVEKDVEPLLASIGLRSVYVTPEPYEGTITVAIAVQDYQPLMEMAESRKVVKEFIGDDEKGNHQSPVQIYYRNDLPLSRFVGSDHIETFFTKTEQLQLMHCLMKDVFNKKSNDIEMKAVWTLRSSKEQKEAPTCWGAFDAPYEKYLVPVFGCDVAQYYKLLQQCATWLLPLAGVCIFLQLCDYLSGREYIVAAITCVIVSVWATFFVESWKRLLATCRFKWCALECDDSSTIVDGAQQEEEEEDEDSSFGADTYLRAAVSMMGFGLMFGITVGIIIALLLLQDLSEEVSDSMIIQSLPTVAWVIVLSGGWQKTYYKLANYLTGKEKHKYAFIHPGLSHYH
;
A
#
# COMPACT_ATOMS: atom_id res chain seq x y z
N MET A 1 63.66 -16.02 7.21
CA MET A 1 64.30 -16.16 8.53
C MET A 1 63.21 -16.49 9.52
N SER A 2 63.27 -17.72 10.07
CA SER A 2 62.63 -18.26 11.29
C SER A 2 61.13 -18.01 11.53
N SER A 3 60.28 -18.94 11.96
CA SER A 3 60.33 -20.37 12.22
C SER A 3 58.89 -20.75 12.59
N ASN A 4 58.40 -21.91 12.13
CA ASN A 4 57.77 -22.96 12.94
C ASN A 4 56.82 -23.83 12.10
N GLN A 5 57.34 -25.01 11.78
CA GLN A 5 56.59 -26.23 11.55
C GLN A 5 56.09 -26.78 12.89
N GLN A 6 54.94 -27.46 12.89
CA GLN A 6 54.74 -28.89 13.24
C GLN A 6 53.26 -29.17 13.56
N GLN A 7 52.63 -30.04 12.75
CA GLN A 7 52.12 -31.40 13.13
C GLN A 7 50.68 -31.34 13.70
N GLN A 8 49.72 -32.24 13.45
CA GLN A 8 49.50 -33.56 12.80
C GLN A 8 47.97 -33.63 12.60
N GLN A 9 47.40 -34.11 11.48
CA GLN A 9 47.06 -35.51 11.12
C GLN A 9 46.18 -36.31 12.12
N GLU A 10 45.29 -37.12 11.54
CA GLU A 10 44.18 -37.96 12.09
C GLU A 10 42.82 -37.24 12.18
N GLU A 11 41.68 -37.75 11.73
CA GLU A 11 41.28 -39.14 11.41
C GLU A 11 40.03 -39.16 10.52
N GLU A 12 39.87 -40.23 9.73
CA GLU A 12 38.69 -40.57 8.96
C GLU A 12 37.45 -40.78 9.84
N HIS A 13 36.31 -40.16 9.49
CA HIS A 13 35.02 -40.81 9.67
C HIS A 13 34.03 -40.36 8.58
N LYS A 14 33.88 -41.25 7.60
CA LYS A 14 32.78 -41.27 6.64
C LYS A 14 31.50 -41.68 7.38
N SER A 15 30.45 -40.88 7.27
CA SER A 15 29.06 -41.30 7.50
C SER A 15 28.16 -40.62 6.45
N PRO A 16 27.17 -41.34 5.91
CA PRO A 16 26.41 -40.90 4.74
C PRO A 16 25.33 -39.92 5.16
N SER A 17 25.40 -38.67 4.70
CA SER A 17 24.26 -37.76 4.74
C SER A 17 23.34 -38.10 3.57
N THR A 18 22.28 -38.85 3.86
CA THR A 18 21.11 -38.97 2.98
C THR A 18 20.39 -37.62 3.03
N THR A 19 20.73 -36.72 2.12
CA THR A 19 19.91 -35.53 1.85
C THR A 19 18.68 -35.97 1.06
N PRO A 20 17.45 -35.62 1.49
CA PRO A 20 16.30 -35.76 0.62
C PRO A 20 16.50 -34.78 -0.54
N SER A 21 16.45 -35.30 -1.75
CA SER A 21 16.49 -34.53 -2.98
C SER A 21 15.23 -33.66 -3.06
N THR A 22 15.32 -32.41 -2.59
CA THR A 22 14.39 -31.35 -2.95
C THR A 22 14.59 -31.05 -4.42
N SER A 23 13.71 -31.59 -5.27
CA SER A 23 13.62 -31.17 -6.67
C SER A 23 13.08 -29.74 -6.70
N ALA A 24 13.98 -28.76 -6.59
CA ALA A 24 13.69 -27.39 -6.96
C ALA A 24 13.39 -27.38 -8.46
N TYR A 25 12.15 -27.07 -8.82
CA TYR A 25 11.80 -26.73 -10.19
C TYR A 25 12.57 -25.44 -10.55
N SER A 26 13.67 -25.56 -11.28
CA SER A 26 14.27 -24.41 -11.96
C SER A 26 13.35 -24.04 -13.12
N LEU A 27 12.55 -22.99 -12.95
CA LEU A 27 11.83 -22.30 -14.02
C LEU A 27 12.84 -21.53 -14.89
N ASP A 28 13.60 -22.25 -15.73
CA ASP A 28 14.66 -21.68 -16.58
C ASP A 28 14.46 -22.00 -18.08
N ASP A 29 13.22 -22.22 -18.54
CA ASP A 29 12.94 -22.43 -19.97
C ASP A 29 12.24 -21.21 -20.61
N ASP A 30 12.99 -20.49 -21.44
CA ASP A 30 12.71 -19.11 -21.91
C ASP A 30 11.96 -19.05 -23.27
N THR A 31 11.20 -20.07 -23.68
CA THR A 31 10.62 -20.10 -25.06
C THR A 31 9.11 -20.29 -25.20
N HIS A 32 8.37 -20.35 -24.09
CA HIS A 32 6.96 -19.95 -24.10
C HIS A 32 6.81 -18.96 -22.96
N ILE A 33 6.09 -17.85 -23.17
CA ILE A 33 5.57 -17.04 -22.05
C ILE A 33 4.52 -17.93 -21.37
N GLN A 34 4.96 -19.00 -20.70
CA GLN A 34 4.17 -19.75 -19.75
C GLN A 34 3.93 -18.76 -18.62
N GLN A 35 2.71 -18.23 -18.62
CA GLN A 35 2.26 -17.27 -17.63
C GLN A 35 2.50 -17.89 -16.26
N THR A 36 3.21 -17.14 -15.44
CA THR A 36 3.60 -17.61 -14.11
C THR A 36 2.33 -17.67 -13.28
N PRO A 37 1.97 -18.82 -12.69
CA PRO A 37 0.79 -18.90 -11.84
C PRO A 37 0.91 -17.84 -10.73
N VAL A 38 -0.19 -17.14 -10.47
CA VAL A 38 -0.26 -16.22 -9.34
C VAL A 38 -0.09 -17.04 -8.08
N LEU A 39 1.07 -16.89 -7.42
CA LEU A 39 1.39 -17.59 -6.19
C LEU A 39 1.09 -16.65 -5.02
N LEU A 40 0.13 -17.08 -4.20
CA LEU A 40 -0.15 -16.44 -2.91
C LEU A 40 0.46 -17.28 -1.81
N LEU A 41 1.15 -16.61 -0.89
CA LEU A 41 1.62 -17.20 0.35
C LEU A 41 0.64 -16.82 1.44
N VAL A 42 -0.02 -17.82 2.01
CA VAL A 42 -0.94 -17.63 3.13
C VAL A 42 -0.31 -18.22 4.37
N ASP A 43 -0.16 -17.39 5.40
CA ASP A 43 0.37 -17.82 6.70
C ASP A 43 -0.79 -18.17 7.64
N PHE A 44 -0.82 -19.43 8.07
CA PHE A 44 -1.76 -19.95 9.06
C PHE A 44 -1.10 -20.13 10.43
N ASP A 45 -1.90 -20.14 11.49
CA ASP A 45 -1.43 -20.51 12.84
C ASP A 45 -1.17 -22.04 12.95
N LYS A 46 -0.34 -22.44 13.92
CA LYS A 46 0.28 -23.78 14.06
C LYS A 46 -0.68 -24.97 14.06
N GLU A 47 -1.93 -24.75 14.43
CA GLU A 47 -2.87 -25.82 14.74
C GLU A 47 -3.66 -26.31 13.51
N VAL A 48 -3.46 -25.69 12.34
CA VAL A 48 -4.22 -26.01 11.12
C VAL A 48 -3.57 -27.16 10.35
N ASP A 49 -4.29 -28.26 10.17
CA ASP A 49 -3.85 -29.37 9.31
C ASP A 49 -4.18 -29.03 7.85
N VAL A 50 -3.17 -28.60 7.08
CA VAL A 50 -3.38 -28.11 5.70
C VAL A 50 -4.11 -29.12 4.82
N GLU A 51 -3.79 -30.42 4.93
CA GLU A 51 -4.38 -31.46 4.09
C GLU A 51 -5.85 -31.73 4.46
N LYS A 52 -6.19 -31.64 5.75
CA LYS A 52 -7.55 -31.90 6.23
C LYS A 52 -8.46 -30.67 6.21
N ASP A 53 -7.92 -29.50 6.54
CA ASP A 53 -8.70 -28.31 6.82
C ASP A 53 -8.65 -27.31 5.66
N VAL A 54 -7.48 -27.13 5.03
CA VAL A 54 -7.27 -26.09 4.01
C VAL A 54 -7.54 -26.60 2.59
N GLU A 55 -7.03 -27.79 2.23
CA GLU A 55 -7.18 -28.32 0.88
C GLU A 55 -8.64 -28.52 0.44
N PRO A 56 -9.56 -29.03 1.27
CA PRO A 56 -10.96 -29.16 0.88
C PRO A 56 -11.64 -27.79 0.67
N LEU A 57 -11.23 -26.77 1.44
CA LEU A 57 -11.72 -25.40 1.27
C LEU A 57 -11.24 -24.82 -0.06
N LEU A 58 -9.96 -24.96 -0.38
CA LEU A 58 -9.38 -24.51 -1.65
C LEU A 58 -9.98 -25.27 -2.85
N ALA A 59 -10.14 -26.59 -2.74
CA ALA A 59 -10.77 -27.41 -3.77
C ALA A 59 -12.22 -26.99 -4.03
N SER A 60 -12.95 -26.55 -2.99
CA SER A 60 -14.34 -26.08 -3.14
C SER A 60 -14.49 -24.81 -3.96
N ILE A 61 -13.39 -24.07 -4.16
CA ILE A 61 -13.31 -22.85 -4.97
C ILE A 61 -12.40 -23.02 -6.19
N GLY A 62 -12.10 -24.26 -6.60
CA GLY A 62 -11.27 -24.52 -7.79
C GLY A 62 -9.81 -24.11 -7.66
N LEU A 63 -9.31 -23.87 -6.44
CA LEU A 63 -7.91 -23.57 -6.18
C LEU A 63 -7.17 -24.84 -5.76
N ARG A 64 -5.86 -24.88 -6.04
CA ARG A 64 -4.99 -25.98 -5.63
C ARG A 64 -3.77 -25.46 -4.88
N SER A 65 -3.50 -26.06 -3.72
CA SER A 65 -2.23 -25.93 -3.02
C SER A 65 -1.11 -26.48 -3.91
N VAL A 66 -0.06 -25.69 -4.12
CA VAL A 66 1.10 -26.10 -4.92
C VAL A 66 2.25 -26.52 -4.03
N TYR A 67 2.42 -25.83 -2.90
CA TYR A 67 3.56 -26.05 -2.03
C TYR A 67 3.20 -25.70 -0.58
N VAL A 68 3.55 -26.58 0.34
CA VAL A 68 3.43 -26.35 1.78
C VAL A 68 4.84 -26.42 2.34
N THR A 69 5.35 -25.28 2.79
CA THR A 69 6.60 -25.26 3.55
C THR A 69 6.28 -25.04 5.00
N PRO A 70 6.66 -25.96 5.90
CA PRO A 70 6.82 -25.58 7.28
C PRO A 70 7.99 -24.59 7.32
N GLU A 71 7.70 -23.30 7.48
CA GLU A 71 8.76 -22.31 7.63
C GLU A 71 9.58 -22.60 8.91
N PRO A 72 10.89 -22.33 8.89
CA PRO A 72 11.75 -22.55 10.05
C PRO A 72 11.54 -21.55 11.19
N TYR A 73 10.78 -20.47 10.97
CA TYR A 73 10.57 -19.41 11.96
C TYR A 73 9.17 -19.49 12.57
N GLU A 74 9.14 -19.77 13.88
CA GLU A 74 7.99 -19.60 14.77
C GLU A 74 6.70 -20.36 14.40
N GLY A 75 6.81 -21.37 13.53
CA GLY A 75 5.75 -22.27 13.05
C GLY A 75 4.47 -21.60 12.61
N THR A 76 4.59 -20.62 11.75
CA THR A 76 3.54 -20.41 10.77
C THR A 76 3.63 -21.50 9.70
N ILE A 77 2.50 -21.89 9.11
CA ILE A 77 2.49 -22.73 7.91
C ILE A 77 2.20 -21.84 6.72
N THR A 78 3.16 -21.76 5.79
CA THR A 78 3.01 -20.97 4.58
C THR A 78 2.57 -21.88 3.44
N VAL A 79 1.39 -21.60 2.89
CA VAL A 79 0.82 -22.34 1.75
C VAL A 79 0.90 -21.49 0.49
N ALA A 80 1.55 -22.02 -0.53
CA ALA A 80 1.57 -21.47 -1.88
C ALA A 80 0.33 -21.94 -2.65
N ILE A 81 -0.55 -21.01 -2.98
CA ILE A 81 -1.79 -21.30 -3.72
C ILE A 81 -1.60 -20.86 -5.16
N ALA A 82 -1.94 -21.74 -6.12
CA ALA A 82 -2.04 -21.37 -7.53
C ALA A 82 -3.48 -21.50 -8.03
N VAL A 83 -3.83 -20.57 -8.90
CA VAL A 83 -5.12 -20.54 -9.61
C VAL A 83 -5.04 -21.51 -10.77
N GLN A 84 -5.92 -22.52 -10.79
CA GLN A 84 -6.06 -23.43 -11.92
C GLN A 84 -7.27 -23.08 -12.79
N ASP A 85 -8.34 -22.58 -12.17
CA ASP A 85 -9.55 -22.13 -12.84
C ASP A 85 -9.79 -20.65 -12.51
N TYR A 86 -10.00 -19.84 -13.55
CA TYR A 86 -10.28 -18.41 -13.41
C TYR A 86 -11.78 -18.12 -13.21
N GLN A 87 -12.65 -19.11 -13.40
CA GLN A 87 -14.09 -18.97 -13.22
C GLN A 87 -14.49 -18.38 -11.84
N PRO A 88 -13.91 -18.81 -10.70
CA PRO A 88 -14.19 -18.22 -9.39
C PRO A 88 -13.78 -16.75 -9.29
N LEU A 89 -12.68 -16.35 -9.94
CA LEU A 89 -12.28 -14.93 -9.97
C LEU A 89 -13.26 -14.09 -10.77
N MET A 90 -13.79 -14.64 -11.87
CA MET A 90 -14.78 -13.97 -12.70
C MET A 90 -16.09 -13.75 -11.93
N GLU A 91 -16.56 -14.77 -11.21
CA GLU A 91 -17.74 -14.70 -10.35
C GLU A 91 -17.54 -13.69 -9.21
N MET A 92 -16.33 -13.64 -8.63
CA MET A 92 -15.96 -12.65 -7.63
C MET A 92 -15.90 -11.22 -8.21
N ALA A 93 -15.35 -11.06 -9.41
CA ALA A 93 -15.31 -9.77 -10.09
C ALA A 93 -16.72 -9.25 -10.42
N GLU A 94 -17.63 -10.16 -10.77
CA GLU A 94 -19.04 -9.85 -11.03
C GLU A 94 -19.77 -9.49 -9.73
N SER A 95 -19.57 -10.25 -8.65
CA SER A 95 -20.19 -9.97 -7.34
C SER A 95 -19.76 -8.60 -6.78
N ARG A 96 -18.50 -8.23 -7.01
CA ARG A 96 -17.89 -6.95 -6.60
C ARG A 96 -18.09 -5.82 -7.61
N LYS A 97 -18.75 -6.08 -8.74
CA LYS A 97 -19.05 -5.09 -9.80
C LYS A 97 -17.82 -4.36 -10.36
N VAL A 98 -16.72 -5.07 -10.57
CA VAL A 98 -15.43 -4.53 -11.06
C VAL A 98 -15.52 -3.87 -12.45
N VAL A 99 -15.52 -2.56 -12.55
CA VAL A 99 -15.67 -1.92 -13.86
C VAL A 99 -14.41 -2.12 -14.72
N LYS A 100 -14.58 -2.61 -15.94
CA LYS A 100 -13.51 -2.69 -16.94
C LYS A 100 -13.86 -1.84 -18.16
N GLU A 101 -12.85 -1.15 -18.66
CA GLU A 101 -12.95 -0.53 -19.98
C GLU A 101 -12.68 -1.60 -21.03
N PHE A 102 -13.64 -1.81 -21.92
CA PHE A 102 -13.44 -2.69 -23.06
C PHE A 102 -13.22 -1.83 -24.31
N ILE A 103 -12.02 -1.94 -24.87
CA ILE A 103 -11.72 -1.38 -26.18
C ILE A 103 -12.20 -2.42 -27.19
N GLY A 104 -13.45 -2.29 -27.64
CA GLY A 104 -13.98 -3.14 -28.69
C GLY A 104 -13.25 -2.86 -30.00
N ASP A 105 -12.71 -3.90 -30.62
CA ASP A 105 -12.28 -3.85 -32.02
C ASP A 105 -13.52 -3.75 -32.90
N ASP A 106 -14.02 -2.52 -33.07
CA ASP A 106 -15.05 -2.26 -34.06
C ASP A 106 -14.39 -2.40 -35.43
N GLU A 107 -14.83 -3.38 -36.23
CA GLU A 107 -14.28 -3.73 -37.57
C GLU A 107 -14.24 -2.53 -38.55
N LYS A 108 -14.78 -1.38 -38.16
CA LYS A 108 -14.94 -0.17 -38.98
C LYS A 108 -13.94 0.95 -38.67
N GLY A 109 -12.99 0.77 -37.76
CA GLY A 109 -11.84 1.69 -37.60
C GLY A 109 -12.16 3.13 -37.18
N ASN A 110 -13.37 3.40 -36.68
CA ASN A 110 -13.69 4.67 -36.06
C ASN A 110 -13.30 4.62 -34.58
N HIS A 111 -12.50 5.58 -34.12
CA HIS A 111 -12.12 5.75 -32.72
C HIS A 111 -13.38 5.76 -31.82
N GLN A 112 -13.68 4.63 -31.19
CA GLN A 112 -14.73 4.57 -30.19
C GLN A 112 -14.22 5.18 -28.89
N SER A 113 -15.12 5.90 -28.22
CA SER A 113 -14.90 6.32 -26.84
C SER A 113 -14.84 5.07 -25.94
N PRO A 114 -14.02 5.08 -24.89
CA PRO A 114 -14.06 4.11 -23.80
C PRO A 114 -15.50 3.68 -23.47
N VAL A 115 -15.90 2.46 -23.84
CA VAL A 115 -17.17 1.95 -23.33
C VAL A 115 -16.85 1.39 -21.95
N GLN A 116 -17.19 2.16 -20.92
CA GLN A 116 -17.26 1.61 -19.57
C GLN A 116 -18.35 0.53 -19.59
N ILE A 117 -17.93 -0.73 -19.57
CA ILE A 117 -18.86 -1.83 -19.36
C ILE A 117 -19.22 -1.77 -17.88
N TYR A 118 -20.23 -0.98 -17.58
CA TYR A 118 -20.97 -1.17 -16.35
C TYR A 118 -21.56 -2.58 -16.41
N TYR A 119 -21.34 -3.37 -15.37
CA TYR A 119 -22.09 -4.59 -15.10
C TYR A 119 -23.58 -4.26 -15.03
N ARG A 120 -24.21 -4.16 -16.18
CA ARG A 120 -25.63 -3.89 -16.30
C ARG A 120 -26.28 -5.23 -16.61
N ASN A 121 -26.37 -6.05 -15.56
CA ASN A 121 -27.22 -7.23 -15.27
C ASN A 121 -27.62 -8.24 -16.35
N ASP A 122 -27.36 -8.04 -17.65
CA ASP A 122 -28.03 -8.80 -18.70
C ASP A 122 -27.08 -9.71 -19.51
N LEU A 123 -25.75 -9.57 -19.35
CA LEU A 123 -24.76 -10.39 -20.05
C LEU A 123 -23.59 -10.80 -19.13
N PRO A 124 -23.36 -12.10 -18.90
CA PRO A 124 -22.27 -12.59 -18.07
C PRO A 124 -20.91 -12.34 -18.75
N LEU A 125 -19.85 -12.05 -17.98
CA LEU A 125 -18.51 -11.80 -18.53
C LEU A 125 -17.97 -12.96 -19.38
N SER A 126 -18.38 -14.18 -19.07
CA SER A 126 -18.00 -15.40 -19.79
C SER A 126 -18.37 -15.34 -21.29
N ARG A 127 -19.26 -14.44 -21.70
CA ARG A 127 -19.56 -14.20 -23.13
C ARG A 127 -18.61 -13.22 -23.81
N PHE A 128 -17.97 -12.33 -23.06
CA PHE A 128 -17.08 -11.30 -23.62
C PHE A 128 -15.64 -11.78 -23.72
N VAL A 129 -15.26 -12.71 -22.86
CA VAL A 129 -13.90 -13.25 -22.82
C VAL A 129 -13.94 -14.67 -23.35
N GLY A 130 -13.43 -14.88 -24.58
CA GLY A 130 -13.14 -16.23 -25.05
C GLY A 130 -12.22 -16.94 -24.05
N SER A 131 -12.37 -18.25 -23.88
CA SER A 131 -11.60 -19.06 -22.92
C SER A 131 -10.11 -18.78 -22.92
N ASP A 132 -9.57 -18.40 -24.09
CA ASP A 132 -8.14 -18.27 -24.35
C ASP A 132 -7.59 -16.89 -23.94
N HIS A 133 -8.43 -15.94 -23.52
CA HIS A 133 -8.03 -14.56 -23.17
C HIS A 133 -8.34 -14.17 -21.72
N ILE A 134 -8.86 -15.09 -20.90
CA ILE A 134 -9.22 -14.83 -19.51
C ILE A 134 -7.98 -14.41 -18.70
N GLU A 135 -6.83 -15.01 -18.98
CA GLU A 135 -5.61 -14.75 -18.23
C GLU A 135 -5.06 -13.33 -18.45
N THR A 136 -5.29 -12.75 -19.64
CA THR A 136 -4.87 -11.37 -19.96
C THR A 136 -5.94 -10.33 -19.64
N PHE A 137 -7.15 -10.76 -19.28
CA PHE A 137 -8.26 -9.85 -19.02
C PHE A 137 -8.05 -9.06 -17.72
N PHE A 138 -7.58 -9.74 -16.67
CA PHE A 138 -7.23 -9.11 -15.41
C PHE A 138 -5.73 -8.84 -15.32
N THR A 139 -5.36 -7.66 -14.82
CA THR A 139 -3.97 -7.40 -14.46
C THR A 139 -3.57 -8.26 -13.27
N LYS A 140 -2.26 -8.53 -13.11
CA LYS A 140 -1.76 -9.34 -12.01
C LYS A 140 -2.20 -8.81 -10.64
N THR A 141 -2.17 -7.48 -10.44
CA THR A 141 -2.67 -6.89 -9.19
C THR A 141 -4.17 -7.10 -8.98
N GLU A 142 -4.99 -7.01 -10.03
CA GLU A 142 -6.43 -7.30 -9.90
C GLU A 142 -6.69 -8.77 -9.58
N GLN A 143 -5.97 -9.69 -10.22
CA GLN A 143 -6.05 -11.12 -9.90
C GLN A 143 -5.71 -11.36 -8.43
N LEU A 144 -4.66 -10.69 -7.93
CA LEU A 144 -4.26 -10.76 -6.53
C LEU A 144 -5.32 -10.17 -5.57
N GLN A 145 -5.91 -9.02 -5.91
CA GLN A 145 -6.97 -8.41 -5.12
C GLN A 145 -8.24 -9.27 -5.08
N LEU A 146 -8.69 -9.75 -6.24
CA LEU A 146 -9.85 -10.65 -6.35
C LEU A 146 -9.62 -11.94 -5.59
N MET A 147 -8.41 -12.50 -5.67
CA MET A 147 -8.05 -13.70 -4.94
C MET A 147 -8.02 -13.46 -3.43
N HIS A 148 -7.47 -12.33 -2.98
CA HIS A 148 -7.48 -11.94 -1.58
C HIS A 148 -8.92 -11.81 -1.05
N CYS A 149 -9.81 -11.16 -1.80
CA CYS A 149 -11.24 -11.08 -1.47
C CYS A 149 -11.90 -12.45 -1.43
N LEU A 150 -11.65 -13.30 -2.43
CA LEU A 150 -12.19 -14.66 -2.49
C LEU A 150 -11.75 -15.50 -1.31
N MET A 151 -10.46 -15.48 -0.95
CA MET A 151 -9.95 -16.21 0.20
C MET A 151 -10.59 -15.68 1.49
N LYS A 152 -10.64 -14.36 1.68
CA LYS A 152 -11.28 -13.77 2.85
C LYS A 152 -12.74 -14.21 2.98
N ASP A 153 -13.52 -14.14 1.89
CA ASP A 153 -14.93 -14.53 1.90
C ASP A 153 -15.12 -16.03 2.20
N VAL A 154 -14.20 -16.89 1.73
CA VAL A 154 -14.25 -18.34 1.94
C VAL A 154 -13.85 -18.73 3.36
N PHE A 155 -12.77 -18.16 3.88
CA PHE A 155 -12.29 -18.44 5.24
C PHE A 155 -13.25 -17.86 6.28
N ASN A 156 -13.69 -16.61 6.13
CA ASN A 156 -14.66 -16.00 7.05
C ASN A 156 -15.98 -16.79 7.12
N LYS A 157 -16.45 -17.35 6.00
CA LYS A 157 -17.74 -18.05 5.96
C LYS A 157 -17.68 -19.47 6.52
N LYS A 158 -16.54 -20.15 6.40
CA LYS A 158 -16.43 -21.59 6.68
C LYS A 158 -15.65 -21.93 7.94
N SER A 159 -14.84 -21.02 8.47
CA SER A 159 -14.01 -21.33 9.62
C SER A 159 -14.02 -20.19 10.63
N ASN A 160 -14.71 -20.40 11.75
CA ASN A 160 -14.54 -19.56 12.94
C ASN A 160 -13.18 -19.85 13.63
N ASP A 161 -12.51 -20.95 13.27
CA ASP A 161 -11.35 -21.47 14.00
C ASP A 161 -10.02 -21.27 13.23
N ILE A 162 -10.05 -20.85 11.96
CA ILE A 162 -8.84 -20.62 11.16
C ILE A 162 -8.64 -19.12 10.99
N GLU A 163 -7.73 -18.57 11.79
CA GLU A 163 -7.28 -17.19 11.65
C GLU A 163 -6.14 -17.10 10.62
N MET A 164 -6.37 -16.34 9.56
CA MET A 164 -5.38 -16.08 8.52
C MET A 164 -4.52 -14.89 8.94
N LYS A 165 -3.23 -15.13 9.23
CA LYS A 165 -2.35 -14.08 9.79
C LYS A 165 -1.90 -13.07 8.74
N ALA A 166 -1.56 -13.55 7.55
CA ALA A 166 -1.11 -12.70 6.45
C ALA A 166 -1.27 -13.38 5.10
N VAL A 167 -1.51 -12.56 4.08
CA VAL A 167 -1.50 -12.97 2.68
C VAL A 167 -0.44 -12.15 1.95
N TRP A 168 0.56 -12.83 1.42
CA TRP A 168 1.63 -12.21 0.66
C TRP A 168 1.56 -12.60 -0.80
N THR A 169 1.97 -11.67 -1.66
CA THR A 169 2.02 -11.89 -3.10
C THR A 169 3.47 -12.15 -3.50
N LEU A 170 3.71 -13.25 -4.21
CA LEU A 170 5.06 -13.53 -4.71
C LEU A 170 5.34 -12.74 -5.98
N ARG A 171 6.41 -11.97 -5.92
CA ARG A 171 6.89 -11.19 -7.05
C ARG A 171 7.88 -11.99 -7.88
N SER A 172 7.79 -11.86 -9.19
CA SER A 172 8.78 -12.46 -10.09
C SER A 172 10.11 -11.70 -10.00
N SER A 173 11.23 -12.42 -9.96
CA SER A 173 12.58 -11.83 -9.99
C SER A 173 12.80 -10.96 -11.23
N LYS A 174 12.16 -11.30 -12.35
CA LYS A 174 12.23 -10.51 -13.60
C LYS A 174 11.57 -9.14 -13.42
N GLU A 175 10.35 -9.09 -12.87
CA GLU A 175 9.63 -7.83 -12.56
C GLU A 175 10.42 -6.92 -11.61
N GLN A 176 11.06 -7.51 -10.60
CA GLN A 176 11.86 -6.75 -9.63
C GLN A 176 13.10 -6.10 -10.25
N LYS A 177 13.67 -6.70 -11.30
CA LYS A 177 14.83 -6.14 -12.02
C LYS A 177 14.45 -5.07 -13.03
N GLU A 178 13.26 -5.15 -13.62
CA GLU A 178 12.80 -4.20 -14.65
C GLU A 178 12.16 -2.94 -14.06
N ALA A 179 11.55 -3.03 -12.87
CA ALA A 179 10.89 -1.88 -12.25
C ALA A 179 11.83 -0.66 -12.03
N PRO A 180 13.05 -0.81 -11.45
CA PRO A 180 13.89 0.34 -11.08
C PRO A 180 14.36 1.20 -12.27
N THR A 181 14.55 0.60 -13.44
CA THR A 181 15.07 1.30 -14.62
C THR A 181 14.06 2.31 -15.18
N CYS A 182 12.77 2.08 -14.95
CA CYS A 182 11.70 2.97 -15.40
C CYS A 182 11.37 4.08 -14.40
N TRP A 183 11.85 3.98 -13.15
CA TRP A 183 11.44 4.88 -12.05
C TRP A 183 12.19 6.21 -12.02
N GLY A 184 13.40 6.27 -12.60
CA GLY A 184 14.20 7.50 -12.63
C GLY A 184 13.75 8.53 -13.65
N ALA A 185 12.83 8.17 -14.55
CA ALA A 185 12.39 9.06 -15.61
C ALA A 185 11.32 10.04 -15.12
N PHE A 186 11.49 11.32 -15.44
CA PHE A 186 10.48 12.37 -15.22
C PHE A 186 9.19 12.12 -15.99
N ASP A 187 9.14 11.19 -16.94
CA ASP A 187 7.95 10.77 -17.68
C ASP A 187 7.76 9.25 -17.61
N ALA A 188 7.94 8.68 -16.42
CA ALA A 188 7.76 7.24 -16.23
C ALA A 188 6.34 6.81 -16.67
N PRO A 189 6.21 5.77 -17.52
CA PRO A 189 4.92 5.24 -17.93
C PRO A 189 4.27 4.41 -16.80
N TYR A 190 3.73 5.09 -15.78
CA TYR A 190 3.13 4.48 -14.58
C TYR A 190 2.06 3.45 -14.90
N GLU A 191 1.23 3.73 -15.90
CA GLU A 191 0.12 2.88 -16.34
C GLU A 191 0.58 1.51 -16.82
N LYS A 192 1.74 1.45 -17.49
CA LYS A 192 2.24 0.21 -18.08
C LYS A 192 2.98 -0.67 -17.07
N TYR A 193 3.63 -0.08 -16.07
CA TYR A 193 4.55 -0.81 -15.19
C TYR A 193 4.20 -0.75 -13.71
N LEU A 194 3.71 0.38 -13.18
CA LEU A 194 3.40 0.48 -11.75
C LEU A 194 2.03 -0.05 -11.42
N VAL A 195 1.00 0.35 -12.18
CA VAL A 195 -0.39 -0.04 -11.91
C VAL A 195 -0.56 -1.56 -11.92
N PRO A 196 -0.06 -2.32 -12.91
CA PRO A 196 -0.27 -3.78 -12.95
C PRO A 196 0.54 -4.56 -11.91
N VAL A 197 1.54 -3.93 -11.28
CA VAL A 197 2.54 -4.60 -10.42
C VAL A 197 2.37 -4.23 -8.94
N PHE A 198 1.94 -3.00 -8.64
CA PHE A 198 1.78 -2.48 -7.29
C PHE A 198 0.36 -2.00 -6.99
N GLY A 199 -0.49 -1.90 -8.00
CA GLY A 199 -1.84 -1.35 -7.87
C GLY A 199 -1.92 0.17 -7.98
N CYS A 200 -3.15 0.65 -7.96
CA CYS A 200 -3.48 2.05 -8.19
C CYS A 200 -2.98 2.97 -7.08
N ASP A 201 -3.07 2.57 -5.81
CA ASP A 201 -2.69 3.43 -4.68
C ASP A 201 -1.21 3.80 -4.69
N VAL A 202 -0.36 2.79 -4.87
CA VAL A 202 1.10 2.97 -4.95
C VAL A 202 1.43 3.81 -6.20
N ALA A 203 0.80 3.53 -7.34
CA ALA A 203 0.99 4.33 -8.55
C ALA A 203 0.57 5.80 -8.35
N GLN A 204 -0.56 6.06 -7.68
CA GLN A 204 -1.03 7.39 -7.33
C GLN A 204 -0.04 8.12 -6.42
N TYR A 205 0.56 7.45 -5.44
CA TYR A 205 1.60 8.02 -4.58
C TYR A 205 2.83 8.47 -5.38
N TYR A 206 3.36 7.62 -6.26
CA TYR A 206 4.51 7.99 -7.08
C TYR A 206 4.16 9.10 -8.08
N LYS A 207 2.93 9.11 -8.61
CA LYS A 207 2.44 10.20 -9.46
C LYS A 207 2.33 11.52 -8.71
N LEU A 208 1.88 11.49 -7.46
CA LEU A 208 1.89 12.66 -6.57
C LEU A 208 3.30 13.18 -6.38
N LEU A 209 4.25 12.29 -6.05
CA LEU A 209 5.64 12.67 -5.82
C LEU A 209 6.26 13.36 -7.05
N GLN A 210 6.05 12.80 -8.24
CA GLN A 210 6.48 13.39 -9.50
C GLN A 210 5.84 14.76 -9.75
N GLN A 211 4.53 14.90 -9.51
CA GLN A 211 3.82 16.17 -9.68
C GLN A 211 4.34 17.22 -8.69
N CYS A 212 4.55 16.85 -7.43
CA CYS A 212 5.17 17.71 -6.41
C CYS A 212 6.54 18.20 -6.87
N ALA A 213 7.44 17.29 -7.28
CA ALA A 213 8.78 17.65 -7.73
C ALA A 213 8.76 18.61 -8.93
N THR A 214 7.86 18.34 -9.89
CA THR A 214 7.71 19.16 -11.11
C THR A 214 7.19 20.56 -10.79
N TRP A 215 6.23 20.69 -9.88
CA TRP A 215 5.65 21.97 -9.48
C TRP A 215 6.54 22.77 -8.52
N LEU A 216 7.39 22.09 -7.75
CA LEU A 216 8.32 22.74 -6.82
C LEU A 216 9.46 23.43 -7.58
N LEU A 217 9.87 22.90 -8.74
CA LEU A 217 10.95 23.45 -9.55
C LEU A 217 10.77 24.93 -9.95
N PRO A 218 9.63 25.35 -10.55
CA PRO A 218 9.40 26.77 -10.87
C PRO A 218 9.29 27.62 -9.61
N LEU A 219 8.67 27.12 -8.54
CA LEU A 219 8.57 27.85 -7.28
C LEU A 219 9.96 28.10 -6.68
N ALA A 220 10.82 27.08 -6.64
CA ALA A 220 12.19 27.20 -6.17
C ALA A 220 12.98 28.22 -6.99
N GLY A 221 12.83 28.21 -8.32
CA GLY A 221 13.44 29.21 -9.19
C GLY A 221 13.01 30.65 -8.86
N VAL A 222 11.71 30.88 -8.66
CA VAL A 222 11.17 32.19 -8.29
C VAL A 222 11.64 32.61 -6.90
N CYS A 223 11.63 31.71 -5.91
CA CYS A 223 12.10 32.01 -4.56
C CYS A 223 13.59 32.35 -4.53
N ILE A 224 14.44 31.61 -5.26
CA ILE A 224 15.87 31.92 -5.38
C ILE A 224 16.07 33.29 -6.02
N PHE A 225 15.30 33.61 -7.07
CA PHE A 225 15.35 34.92 -7.71
C PHE A 225 14.93 36.05 -6.75
N LEU A 226 13.84 35.87 -6.01
CA LEU A 226 13.38 36.85 -5.02
C LEU A 226 14.41 37.04 -3.90
N GLN A 227 15.02 35.95 -3.40
CA GLN A 227 16.10 36.01 -2.42
C GLN A 227 17.30 36.81 -2.93
N LEU A 228 17.65 36.63 -4.21
CA LEU A 228 18.71 37.41 -4.85
C LEU A 228 18.33 38.89 -4.98
N CYS A 229 17.08 39.20 -5.34
CA CYS A 229 16.59 40.58 -5.36
C CYS A 229 16.62 41.22 -3.97
N ASP A 230 16.25 40.49 -2.92
CA ASP A 230 16.32 40.98 -1.55
C ASP A 230 17.74 41.36 -1.15
N TYR A 231 18.68 40.43 -1.39
CA TYR A 231 20.11 40.64 -1.16
C TYR A 231 20.65 41.89 -1.88
N LEU A 232 20.20 42.15 -3.11
CA LEU A 232 20.64 43.31 -3.89
C LEU A 232 19.92 44.63 -3.49
N SER A 233 18.68 44.55 -3.01
CA SER A 233 17.83 45.72 -2.77
C SER A 233 17.89 46.24 -1.34
N GLY A 234 18.21 45.37 -0.36
CA GLY A 234 18.13 45.65 1.07
C GLY A 234 16.71 45.95 1.55
N ARG A 235 15.68 45.34 0.93
CA ARG A 235 14.25 45.61 1.21
C ARG A 235 13.51 44.35 1.64
N GLU A 236 13.96 43.78 2.76
CA GLU A 236 13.53 42.48 3.30
C GLU A 236 12.01 42.34 3.40
N TYR A 237 11.32 43.34 3.96
CA TYR A 237 9.87 43.27 4.21
C TYR A 237 9.02 43.18 2.93
N ILE A 238 9.41 43.89 1.87
CA ILE A 238 8.63 43.92 0.61
C ILE A 238 8.78 42.59 -0.11
N VAL A 239 10.00 42.05 -0.16
CA VAL A 239 10.26 40.76 -0.82
C VAL A 239 9.57 39.64 -0.06
N ALA A 240 9.62 39.63 1.27
CA ALA A 240 8.91 38.66 2.08
C ALA A 240 7.39 38.67 1.82
N ALA A 241 6.76 39.85 1.78
CA ALA A 241 5.34 39.98 1.49
C ALA A 241 4.97 39.44 0.09
N ILE A 242 5.78 39.74 -0.93
CA ILE A 242 5.58 39.24 -2.29
C ILE A 242 5.73 37.70 -2.34
N THR A 243 6.76 37.16 -1.68
CA THR A 243 6.98 35.71 -1.58
C THR A 243 5.78 35.01 -0.96
N CYS A 244 5.22 35.55 0.14
CA CYS A 244 4.02 34.98 0.78
C CYS A 244 2.83 34.90 -0.19
N VAL A 245 2.57 35.96 -0.97
CA VAL A 245 1.49 35.97 -1.96
C VAL A 245 1.74 34.93 -3.05
N ILE A 246 2.95 34.86 -3.59
CA ILE A 246 3.33 33.90 -4.64
C ILE A 246 3.16 32.46 -4.15
N VAL A 247 3.69 32.13 -2.96
CA VAL A 247 3.58 30.79 -2.37
C VAL A 247 2.11 30.41 -2.14
N SER A 248 1.28 31.35 -1.65
CA SER A 248 -0.15 31.10 -1.42
C SER A 248 -0.90 30.81 -2.73
N VAL A 249 -0.63 31.60 -3.77
CA VAL A 249 -1.20 31.41 -5.11
C VAL A 249 -0.75 30.09 -5.71
N TRP A 250 0.56 29.78 -5.62
CA TRP A 250 1.12 28.52 -6.10
C TRP A 250 0.48 27.32 -5.39
N ALA A 251 0.33 27.36 -4.07
CA ALA A 251 -0.24 26.26 -3.29
C ALA A 251 -1.70 25.98 -3.72
N THR A 252 -2.47 27.04 -3.96
CA THR A 252 -3.86 26.92 -4.45
C THR A 252 -3.90 26.26 -5.83
N PHE A 253 -3.07 26.71 -6.77
CA PHE A 253 -3.00 26.11 -8.11
C PHE A 253 -2.50 24.67 -8.08
N PHE A 254 -1.51 24.37 -7.25
CA PHE A 254 -0.97 23.03 -7.08
C PHE A 254 -2.06 22.06 -6.60
N VAL A 255 -2.80 22.42 -5.55
CA VAL A 255 -3.88 21.58 -4.99
C VAL A 255 -4.98 21.35 -6.02
N GLU A 256 -5.43 22.40 -6.73
CA GLU A 256 -6.46 22.27 -7.75
C GLU A 256 -5.98 21.44 -8.96
N SER A 257 -4.73 21.63 -9.39
CA SER A 257 -4.12 20.81 -10.44
C SER A 257 -4.02 19.35 -10.01
N TRP A 258 -3.66 19.08 -8.75
CA TRP A 258 -3.57 17.73 -8.21
C TRP A 258 -4.93 17.06 -8.17
N LYS A 259 -5.98 17.73 -7.72
CA LYS A 259 -7.35 17.18 -7.73
C LYS A 259 -7.79 16.75 -9.13
N ARG A 260 -7.51 17.56 -10.16
CA ARG A 260 -7.83 17.23 -11.56
C ARG A 260 -7.02 16.05 -12.07
N LEU A 261 -5.74 16.01 -11.74
CA LEU A 261 -4.86 14.90 -12.11
C LEU A 261 -5.30 13.60 -11.42
N LEU A 262 -5.63 13.66 -10.13
CA LEU A 262 -6.15 12.52 -9.37
C LEU A 262 -7.45 11.99 -9.97
N ALA A 263 -8.40 12.86 -10.30
CA ALA A 263 -9.64 12.45 -10.97
C ALA A 263 -9.36 11.78 -12.33
N THR A 264 -8.40 12.30 -13.09
CA THR A 264 -8.00 11.71 -14.38
C THR A 264 -7.30 10.37 -14.20
N CYS A 265 -6.39 10.25 -13.24
CA CYS A 265 -5.70 9.00 -12.91
C CYS A 265 -6.68 7.96 -12.40
N ARG A 266 -7.64 8.34 -11.55
CA ARG A 266 -8.70 7.43 -11.10
C ARG A 266 -9.62 7.01 -12.24
N PHE A 267 -9.97 7.92 -13.15
CA PHE A 267 -10.75 7.54 -14.31
C PHE A 267 -10.00 6.54 -15.21
N LYS A 268 -8.70 6.74 -15.41
CA LYS A 268 -7.85 5.89 -16.27
C LYS A 268 -7.46 4.56 -15.63
N TRP A 269 -7.12 4.57 -14.34
CA TRP A 269 -6.56 3.42 -13.62
C TRP A 269 -7.60 2.73 -12.71
N CYS A 270 -8.52 3.49 -12.14
CA CYS A 270 -9.48 3.05 -11.13
C CYS A 270 -10.90 2.82 -11.69
N ALA A 271 -11.03 2.37 -12.94
CA ALA A 271 -12.22 1.57 -13.28
C ALA A 271 -12.33 0.34 -12.33
N LEU A 272 -11.22 -0.06 -11.71
CA LEU A 272 -11.00 -1.36 -11.12
C LEU A 272 -10.99 -1.42 -9.59
N GLU A 273 -11.13 -0.28 -8.90
CA GLU A 273 -11.37 -0.34 -7.46
C GLU A 273 -12.75 -0.97 -7.26
N CYS A 274 -12.77 -2.24 -6.81
CA CYS A 274 -13.93 -2.79 -6.12
C CYS A 274 -14.27 -1.75 -5.07
N ASP A 275 -15.49 -1.21 -5.11
CA ASP A 275 -15.93 -0.21 -4.14
C ASP A 275 -15.95 -0.92 -2.76
N ASP A 276 -14.82 -0.87 -2.05
CA ASP A 276 -14.65 -1.44 -0.70
C ASP A 276 -15.58 -0.74 0.31
N SER A 277 -16.27 0.31 -0.13
CA SER A 277 -17.46 0.85 0.52
C SER A 277 -18.60 -0.15 0.68
N SER A 278 -18.55 -1.32 0.02
CA SER A 278 -19.49 -2.43 0.24
C SER A 278 -18.98 -3.52 1.17
N THR A 279 -17.67 -3.57 1.45
CA THR A 279 -17.07 -4.54 2.37
C THR A 279 -17.27 -4.04 3.79
N ILE A 280 -18.46 -4.28 4.34
CA ILE A 280 -18.75 -4.07 5.76
C ILE A 280 -17.69 -4.84 6.54
N VAL A 281 -16.97 -4.16 7.44
CA VAL A 281 -16.02 -4.84 8.32
C VAL A 281 -16.83 -5.76 9.23
N ASP A 282 -16.74 -7.08 9.02
CA ASP A 282 -17.51 -8.11 9.76
C ASP A 282 -17.40 -7.99 11.28
N GLY A 283 -16.34 -7.34 11.80
CA GLY A 283 -16.19 -7.01 13.23
C GLY A 283 -17.20 -5.99 13.79
N ALA A 284 -17.98 -5.33 12.93
CA ALA A 284 -19.08 -4.47 13.34
C ALA A 284 -20.45 -5.18 13.31
N GLN A 285 -20.54 -6.38 12.73
CA GLN A 285 -21.84 -7.07 12.54
C GLN A 285 -22.21 -8.04 13.67
N GLN A 286 -21.33 -8.32 14.63
CA GLN A 286 -21.64 -9.28 15.71
C GLN A 286 -22.33 -8.66 16.95
N GLU A 287 -22.63 -7.35 16.93
CA GLU A 287 -23.50 -6.70 17.92
C GLU A 287 -24.85 -6.21 17.32
N GLU A 288 -25.11 -6.42 16.02
CA GLU A 288 -26.34 -5.97 15.33
C GLU A 288 -27.36 -7.11 15.09
N GLU A 289 -27.41 -8.14 15.96
CA GLU A 289 -28.59 -9.00 16.04
C GLU A 289 -29.67 -8.31 16.90
N GLU A 290 -30.72 -7.84 16.22
CA GLU A 290 -32.03 -7.43 16.76
C GLU A 290 -32.18 -6.06 17.46
N GLU A 291 -31.60 -4.96 16.93
CA GLU A 291 -32.11 -3.62 17.29
C GLU A 291 -32.51 -2.79 16.07
N ASP A 292 -33.81 -2.46 16.06
CA ASP A 292 -34.62 -1.69 15.13
C ASP A 292 -33.89 -0.65 14.24
N GLU A 293 -34.26 -0.74 12.96
CA GLU A 293 -33.80 -0.07 11.73
C GLU A 293 -33.77 1.48 11.71
N ASP A 294 -33.92 2.19 12.84
CA ASP A 294 -34.03 3.66 12.87
C ASP A 294 -33.25 4.36 14.01
N SER A 295 -32.45 3.65 14.80
CA SER A 295 -31.76 4.23 15.97
C SER A 295 -30.45 4.96 15.62
N SER A 296 -30.57 6.25 15.25
CA SER A 296 -29.57 7.32 15.43
C SER A 296 -28.07 6.95 15.34
N PHE A 297 -27.62 6.35 14.23
CA PHE A 297 -26.20 6.09 13.94
C PHE A 297 -25.31 7.37 13.93
N GLY A 298 -25.90 8.56 14.07
CA GLY A 298 -25.19 9.83 14.03
C GLY A 298 -24.52 10.21 15.36
N ALA A 299 -25.24 10.23 16.48
CA ALA A 299 -24.81 11.07 17.61
C ALA A 299 -23.56 10.57 18.34
N ASP A 300 -23.46 9.26 18.61
CA ASP A 300 -22.33 8.69 19.34
C ASP A 300 -21.04 8.70 18.49
N THR A 301 -21.13 8.34 17.20
CA THR A 301 -20.00 8.39 16.27
C THR A 301 -19.45 9.80 16.13
N TYR A 302 -20.32 10.81 15.98
CA TYR A 302 -19.88 12.21 15.95
C TYR A 302 -19.27 12.66 17.27
N LEU A 303 -19.80 12.22 18.40
CA LEU A 303 -19.24 12.56 19.72
C LEU A 303 -17.86 11.95 19.92
N ARG A 304 -17.65 10.69 19.51
CA ARG A 304 -16.34 10.03 19.54
C ARG A 304 -15.33 10.72 18.63
N ALA A 305 -15.73 11.04 17.40
CA ALA A 305 -14.90 11.80 16.47
C ALA A 305 -14.56 13.20 17.02
N ALA A 306 -15.52 13.89 17.65
CA ALA A 306 -15.28 15.19 18.27
C ALA A 306 -14.28 15.10 19.45
N VAL A 307 -14.43 14.10 20.33
CA VAL A 307 -13.50 13.86 21.44
C VAL A 307 -12.10 13.53 20.92
N SER A 308 -12.00 12.72 19.87
CA SER A 308 -10.74 12.41 19.18
C SER A 308 -10.11 13.68 18.59
N MET A 309 -10.87 14.49 17.85
CA MET A 309 -10.42 15.78 17.32
C MET A 309 -9.95 16.75 18.42
N MET A 310 -10.63 16.81 19.56
CA MET A 310 -10.19 17.59 20.72
C MET A 310 -8.87 17.07 21.28
N GLY A 311 -8.70 15.74 21.37
CA GLY A 311 -7.45 15.10 21.76
C GLY A 311 -6.29 15.45 20.82
N PHE A 312 -6.52 15.39 19.51
CA PHE A 312 -5.55 15.83 18.50
C PHE A 312 -5.24 17.32 18.60
N GLY A 313 -6.25 18.16 18.84
CA GLY A 313 -6.08 19.60 19.04
C GLY A 313 -5.20 19.93 20.25
N LEU A 314 -5.39 19.21 21.37
CA LEU A 314 -4.56 19.36 22.56
C LEU A 314 -3.11 18.93 22.28
N MET A 315 -2.91 17.79 21.62
CA MET A 315 -1.57 17.31 21.23
C MET A 315 -0.87 18.28 20.28
N PHE A 316 -1.59 18.86 19.33
CA PHE A 316 -1.09 19.91 18.47
C PHE A 316 -0.68 21.14 19.29
N GLY A 317 -1.52 21.58 20.24
CA GLY A 317 -1.19 22.66 21.16
C GLY A 317 0.07 22.41 21.99
N ILE A 318 0.25 21.21 22.54
CA ILE A 318 1.48 20.82 23.24
C ILE A 318 2.69 20.88 22.30
N THR A 319 2.54 20.36 21.07
CA THR A 319 3.63 20.37 20.07
C THR A 319 4.05 21.80 19.75
N VAL A 320 3.08 22.70 19.52
CA VAL A 320 3.34 24.13 19.29
C VAL A 320 4.01 24.77 20.51
N GLY A 321 3.56 24.44 21.73
CA GLY A 321 4.18 24.91 22.98
C GLY A 321 5.64 24.48 23.13
N ILE A 322 5.97 23.23 22.78
CA ILE A 322 7.35 22.72 22.77
C ILE A 322 8.18 23.47 21.72
N ILE A 323 7.65 23.68 20.51
CA ILE A 323 8.34 24.44 19.46
C ILE A 323 8.64 25.86 19.94
N ILE A 324 7.66 26.56 20.52
CA ILE A 324 7.86 27.91 21.06
C ILE A 324 8.92 27.90 22.17
N ALA A 325 8.88 26.93 23.09
CA ALA A 325 9.88 26.82 24.15
C ALA A 325 11.30 26.61 23.59
N LEU A 326 11.45 25.80 22.54
CA LEU A 326 12.74 25.56 21.88
C LEU A 326 13.23 26.79 21.11
N LEU A 327 12.34 27.54 20.47
CA LEU A 327 12.68 28.81 19.83
C LEU A 327 13.15 29.85 20.87
N LEU A 328 12.47 29.95 22.01
CA LEU A 328 12.92 30.82 23.12
C LEU A 328 14.28 30.37 23.68
N LEU A 329 14.54 29.07 23.70
CA LEU A 329 15.82 28.51 24.14
C LEU A 329 16.93 28.80 23.13
N GLN A 330 16.59 28.86 21.84
CA GLN A 330 17.47 29.33 20.77
C GLN A 330 17.80 30.82 20.94
N ASP A 331 16.80 31.68 21.13
CA ASP A 331 17.02 33.11 21.36
C ASP A 331 17.95 33.34 22.56
N LEU A 332 17.73 32.62 23.67
CA LEU A 332 18.59 32.67 24.85
C LEU A 332 20.00 32.16 24.56
N SER A 333 20.13 31.10 23.76
CA SER A 333 21.42 30.54 23.38
C SER A 333 22.24 31.52 22.53
N GLU A 334 21.58 32.28 21.65
CA GLU A 334 22.21 33.30 20.82
C GLU A 334 22.68 34.48 21.68
N GLU A 335 21.95 34.85 22.73
CA GLU A 335 22.35 35.91 23.66
C GLU A 335 23.53 35.51 24.57
N VAL A 336 23.58 34.24 25.00
CA VAL A 336 24.56 33.78 26.00
C VAL A 336 25.90 33.35 25.37
N SER A 337 25.93 32.94 24.10
CA SER A 337 27.14 32.41 23.50
C SER A 337 27.32 32.72 22.01
N ASP A 338 28.53 33.17 21.66
CA ASP A 338 29.00 33.29 20.27
C ASP A 338 29.38 31.93 19.64
N SER A 339 29.30 30.84 20.41
CA SER A 339 29.64 29.51 19.91
C SER A 339 28.53 28.96 19.01
N MET A 340 28.84 28.81 17.72
CA MET A 340 27.95 28.23 16.72
C MET A 340 27.41 26.84 17.12
N ILE A 341 28.19 26.06 17.89
CA ILE A 341 27.75 24.75 18.38
C ILE A 341 26.61 24.91 19.39
N ILE A 342 26.72 25.85 20.32
CA ILE A 342 25.73 26.08 21.37
C ILE A 342 24.44 26.64 20.73
N GLN A 343 24.57 27.54 19.75
CA GLN A 343 23.43 28.06 18.99
C GLN A 343 22.66 26.98 18.20
N SER A 344 23.35 25.94 17.71
CA SER A 344 22.70 24.83 16.98
C SER A 344 22.03 23.77 17.88
N LEU A 345 22.34 23.78 19.17
CA LEU A 345 21.95 22.74 20.13
C LEU A 345 20.42 22.61 20.29
N PRO A 346 19.62 23.70 20.35
CA PRO A 346 18.16 23.62 20.37
C PRO A 346 17.56 22.95 19.12
N THR A 347 18.15 23.18 17.93
CA THR A 347 17.71 22.55 16.69
C THR A 347 18.00 21.04 16.70
N VAL A 348 19.18 20.63 17.19
CA VAL A 348 19.52 19.20 17.35
C VAL A 348 18.60 18.54 18.38
N ALA A 349 18.37 19.20 19.51
CA ALA A 349 17.44 18.73 20.55
C ALA A 349 16.03 18.54 19.98
N TRP A 350 15.54 19.48 19.15
CA TRP A 350 14.26 19.35 18.46
C TRP A 350 14.19 18.11 17.57
N VAL A 351 15.20 17.88 16.73
CA VAL A 351 15.27 16.71 15.84
C VAL A 351 15.23 15.41 16.66
N ILE A 352 15.95 15.35 17.79
CA ILE A 352 15.94 14.19 18.69
C ILE A 352 14.56 14.00 19.32
N VAL A 353 13.92 15.06 19.81
CA VAL A 353 12.58 14.99 20.42
C VAL A 353 11.54 14.51 19.41
N LEU A 354 11.55 15.05 18.19
CA LEU A 354 10.67 14.64 17.11
C LEU A 354 10.89 13.19 16.69
N SER A 355 12.13 12.84 16.33
CA SER A 355 12.49 11.53 15.77
C SER A 355 12.46 10.40 16.80
N GLY A 356 12.82 10.69 18.05
CA GLY A 356 12.99 9.67 19.08
C GLY A 356 11.68 9.15 19.64
N GLY A 357 10.81 10.07 20.10
CA GLY A 357 9.66 9.71 20.92
C GLY A 357 8.35 10.34 20.48
N TRP A 358 8.35 11.64 20.13
CA TRP A 358 7.09 12.37 19.93
C TRP A 358 6.28 11.81 18.76
N GLN A 359 6.91 11.55 17.61
CA GLN A 359 6.23 10.97 16.46
C GLN A 359 5.65 9.58 16.74
N LYS A 360 6.39 8.72 17.46
CA LYS A 360 5.91 7.38 17.85
C LYS A 360 4.72 7.46 18.80
N THR A 361 4.78 8.35 19.79
CA THR A 361 3.67 8.57 20.73
C THR A 361 2.45 9.11 20.01
N TYR A 362 2.64 10.07 19.11
CA TYR A 362 1.57 10.62 18.28
C TYR A 362 0.90 9.54 17.43
N TYR A 363 1.67 8.70 16.71
CA TYR A 363 1.08 7.62 15.90
C TYR A 363 0.36 6.57 16.74
N LYS A 364 0.93 6.15 17.89
CA LYS A 364 0.25 5.20 18.79
C LYS A 364 -1.09 5.75 19.29
N LEU A 365 -1.10 7.03 19.68
CA LEU A 365 -2.31 7.69 20.13
C LEU A 365 -3.31 7.87 18.98
N ALA A 366 -2.83 8.27 17.80
CA ALA A 366 -3.65 8.43 16.62
C ALA A 366 -4.34 7.11 16.25
N ASN A 367 -3.60 6.00 16.18
CA ASN A 367 -4.15 4.67 15.90
C ASN A 367 -5.14 4.23 17.00
N TYR A 368 -4.84 4.51 18.27
CA TYR A 368 -5.74 4.20 19.38
C TYR A 368 -7.07 4.97 19.29
N LEU A 369 -7.01 6.29 19.06
CA LEU A 369 -8.21 7.13 18.93
C LEU A 369 -9.01 6.76 17.69
N THR A 370 -8.32 6.53 16.58
CA THR A 370 -8.90 6.08 15.31
C THR A 370 -9.63 4.74 15.48
N GLY A 371 -9.02 3.76 16.18
CA GLY A 371 -9.67 2.48 16.47
C GLY A 371 -10.89 2.58 17.38
N LYS A 372 -10.96 3.61 18.25
CA LYS A 372 -12.14 3.89 19.10
C LYS A 372 -13.33 4.47 18.32
N GLU A 373 -13.09 5.08 17.16
CA GLU A 373 -14.12 5.70 16.33
C GLU A 373 -15.02 4.67 15.62
N LYS A 374 -14.67 3.37 15.63
CA LYS A 374 -15.46 2.25 15.06
C LYS A 374 -15.97 2.57 13.63
N HIS A 375 -15.09 3.02 12.73
CA HIS A 375 -15.51 3.33 11.36
C HIS A 375 -15.98 2.09 10.62
N LYS A 376 -17.08 2.26 9.87
CA LYS A 376 -17.73 1.17 9.12
C LYS A 376 -16.90 0.63 7.95
N TYR A 377 -16.04 1.48 7.36
CA TYR A 377 -15.32 1.17 6.13
C TYR A 377 -13.81 1.13 6.37
N ALA A 378 -13.18 0.04 5.93
CA ALA A 378 -11.73 -0.16 6.03
C ALA A 378 -10.94 0.91 5.25
N PHE A 379 -11.50 1.48 4.17
CA PHE A 379 -10.87 2.57 3.42
C PHE A 379 -10.65 3.84 4.27
N ILE A 380 -11.47 4.05 5.31
CA ILE A 380 -11.27 5.16 6.25
C ILE A 380 -10.08 4.87 7.19
N HIS A 381 -9.63 3.61 7.27
CA HIS A 381 -8.57 3.11 8.12
C HIS A 381 -7.54 2.25 7.39
N PRO A 382 -6.78 2.80 6.43
CA PRO A 382 -5.76 2.04 5.71
C PRO A 382 -4.65 1.51 6.64
N GLY A 383 -4.50 2.08 7.84
CA GLY A 383 -3.49 1.66 8.82
C GLY A 383 -3.90 0.56 9.80
N LEU A 384 -5.19 0.20 9.91
CA LEU A 384 -5.68 -0.81 10.87
C LEU A 384 -5.88 -2.19 10.25
N SER A 385 -5.98 -2.31 8.92
CA SER A 385 -6.19 -3.60 8.24
C SER A 385 -5.01 -4.58 8.36
N HIS A 386 -3.85 -4.15 8.84
CA HIS A 386 -2.66 -4.98 9.04
C HIS A 386 -2.39 -5.36 10.50
N TYR A 387 -3.23 -4.93 11.45
CA TYR A 387 -3.03 -5.13 12.89
C TYR A 387 -4.05 -6.05 13.57
N HIS A 388 -4.93 -6.67 12.78
CA HIS A 388 -5.82 -7.73 13.24
C HIS A 388 -5.38 -9.04 12.63
#